data_AF-A0A6J4HGR8-F1
#
_entry.id   AF-A0A6J4HGR8-F1
#
_cell.length_a   1.000
_cell.length_b   1.000
_cell.length_c   1.000
_cell.angle_alpha   90.00
_cell.angle_beta   90.00
_cell.angle_gamma   90.00
#
_symmetry.space_group_name_H-M   'P 1'
#
loop_
_entity.id
_entity.type
_entity.pdbx_description
1 polymer ?
#
loop_
_entity_poly.entity_id
_entity_poly.type
_entity_poly.pdbx_seq_one_letter_code
_entity_poly.pdbx_strand_id
1 'polypeptide(L)'
;MSIGEALRLAQDSELDLVEVAPMARPPVARLMDYGKFKYEAAQKARESRRNQALTVIKEMRLRLKIDPHDYETKKGHVERFLKSGDKVKITVMFRGREQSRPEMGYRLLQRLAADVAELGVVESN
;
A
#
# COMPACT_ATOMS: atom_id res chain seq x y z
N MET A 1 43.60 14.86 1.77
CA MET A 1 43.83 13.82 0.76
C MET A 1 43.40 14.39 -0.58
N SER A 2 44.29 14.36 -1.55
CA SER A 2 43.96 14.76 -2.93
C SER A 2 43.13 13.68 -3.63
N ILE A 3 42.41 14.05 -4.69
CA ILE A 3 41.63 13.09 -5.50
C ILE A 3 42.54 12.00 -6.07
N GLY A 4 43.76 12.36 -6.50
CA GLY A 4 44.73 11.40 -7.05
C GLY A 4 45.20 10.36 -6.03
N GLU A 5 45.40 10.75 -4.77
CA GLU A 5 45.73 9.82 -3.68
C GLU A 5 44.54 8.90 -3.36
N ALA A 6 43.32 9.42 -3.35
CA ALA A 6 42.12 8.64 -3.10
C ALA A 6 41.85 7.60 -4.21
N LEU A 7 42.11 7.95 -5.47
CA LEU A 7 42.01 7.02 -6.60
C LEU A 7 43.07 5.92 -6.56
N ARG A 8 44.31 6.25 -6.15
CA ARG A 8 45.36 5.24 -5.93
C ARG A 8 44.98 4.27 -4.83
N LEU A 9 44.53 4.78 -3.68
CA LEU A 9 44.10 3.96 -2.55
C LEU A 9 42.95 3.01 -2.94
N ALA A 10 42.03 3.47 -3.80
CA ALA A 10 40.96 2.65 -4.35
C ALA A 10 41.51 1.49 -5.22
N GLN A 11 42.43 1.80 -6.14
CA GLN A 11 43.08 0.80 -7.00
C GLN A 11 43.89 -0.22 -6.21
N ASP A 12 44.70 0.23 -5.23
CA ASP A 12 45.51 -0.64 -4.38
C ASP A 12 44.65 -1.59 -3.52
N SER A 13 43.42 -1.17 -3.22
CA SER A 13 42.47 -1.97 -2.43
C SER A 13 41.48 -2.76 -3.31
N GLU A 14 41.58 -2.70 -4.64
CA GLU A 14 40.61 -3.27 -5.59
C GLU A 14 39.14 -2.83 -5.33
N LEU A 15 38.96 -1.58 -4.89
CA LEU A 15 37.66 -0.98 -4.59
C LEU A 15 37.40 0.25 -5.48
N ASP A 16 36.16 0.73 -5.52
CA ASP A 16 35.80 1.96 -6.21
C ASP A 16 35.80 3.16 -5.26
N LEU A 17 36.27 4.31 -5.74
CA LEU A 17 36.06 5.60 -5.07
C LEU A 17 34.66 6.12 -5.43
N VAL A 18 33.70 6.02 -4.50
CA VAL A 18 32.31 6.40 -4.73
C VAL A 18 31.95 7.65 -3.94
N GLU A 19 31.46 8.69 -4.62
CA GLU A 19 30.93 9.89 -3.98
C GLU A 19 29.55 9.62 -3.37
N VAL A 20 29.44 9.69 -2.04
CA VAL A 20 28.19 9.41 -1.31
C VAL A 20 27.43 10.67 -0.90
N ALA A 21 28.13 11.80 -0.75
CA ALA A 21 27.51 13.09 -0.44
C ALA A 21 28.16 14.21 -1.27
N PRO A 22 27.67 14.44 -2.51
CA PRO A 22 28.23 15.46 -3.39
C PRO A 22 27.95 16.89 -2.91
N MET A 23 26.90 17.08 -2.10
CA MET A 23 26.48 18.40 -1.60
C MET A 23 27.22 18.83 -0.32
N ALA A 24 28.01 17.96 0.29
CA ALA A 24 28.81 18.30 1.46
C ALA A 24 30.01 19.19 1.08
N ARG A 25 30.49 20.02 2.01
CA ARG A 25 31.71 20.83 1.84
C ARG A 25 32.73 20.45 2.92
N PRO A 26 33.80 19.71 2.59
CA PRO A 26 34.12 19.13 1.27
C PRO A 26 33.22 17.92 0.91
N PRO A 27 33.11 17.54 -0.38
CA PRO A 27 32.37 16.35 -0.81
C PRO A 27 32.87 15.10 -0.10
N VAL A 28 31.94 14.23 0.31
CA VAL A 28 32.30 12.97 1.00
C VAL A 28 32.29 11.83 0.01
N ALA A 29 33.46 11.24 -0.20
CA ALA A 29 33.65 10.01 -0.96
C ALA A 29 34.04 8.85 -0.02
N ARG A 30 33.63 7.63 -0.39
CA ARG A 30 33.92 6.40 0.36
C ARG A 30 34.45 5.35 -0.60
N LEU A 31 35.46 4.59 -0.17
CA LEU A 31 35.94 3.41 -0.87
C LEU A 31 34.95 2.25 -0.65
N MET A 32 34.37 1.72 -1.72
CA MET A 32 33.45 0.58 -1.66
C MET A 32 33.36 -0.11 -3.01
N ASP A 33 32.91 -1.37 -3.02
CA ASP A 33 32.50 -2.04 -4.26
C ASP A 33 31.14 -1.49 -4.70
N TYR A 34 31.15 -0.71 -5.79
CA TYR A 34 29.94 -0.07 -6.29
C TYR A 34 28.94 -1.08 -6.89
N GLY A 35 29.44 -2.18 -7.45
CA GLY A 35 28.63 -3.26 -8.01
C GLY A 35 27.82 -3.98 -6.93
N LYS A 36 28.49 -4.38 -5.84
CA LYS A 36 27.87 -5.00 -4.67
C LYS A 36 26.87 -4.05 -4.00
N PHE A 37 27.23 -2.77 -3.83
CA PHE A 37 26.33 -1.76 -3.27
C PHE A 37 25.04 -1.61 -4.09
N LYS A 38 25.15 -1.52 -5.43
CA LYS A 38 23.97 -1.48 -6.31
C LYS A 38 23.09 -2.72 -6.16
N TYR A 39 23.71 -3.89 -6.06
CA TYR A 39 22.97 -5.14 -5.88
C TYR A 39 22.20 -5.15 -4.55
N GLU A 40 22.86 -4.82 -3.44
CA GLU A 40 22.24 -4.77 -2.11
C GLU A 40 21.13 -3.71 -2.03
N ALA A 41 21.35 -2.53 -2.61
CA ALA A 41 20.33 -1.49 -2.70
C ALA A 41 19.11 -1.95 -3.51
N ALA A 42 19.33 -2.64 -4.64
CA ALA A 42 18.26 -3.19 -5.46
C ALA A 42 17.50 -4.32 -4.74
N GLN A 43 18.19 -5.18 -3.99
CA GLN A 43 17.57 -6.22 -3.15
C GLN A 43 16.73 -5.59 -2.05
N LYS A 44 17.27 -4.63 -1.29
CA LYS A 44 16.56 -3.91 -0.24
C LYS A 44 15.34 -3.16 -0.77
N ALA A 45 15.45 -2.53 -1.95
CA ALA A 45 14.32 -1.86 -2.60
C ALA A 45 13.25 -2.85 -3.09
N ARG A 46 13.62 -4.07 -3.50
CA ARG A 46 12.67 -5.14 -3.85
C ARG A 46 11.99 -5.72 -2.62
N GLU A 47 12.74 -5.91 -1.54
CA GLU A 47 12.21 -6.38 -0.26
C GLU A 47 11.25 -5.37 0.35
N SER A 48 11.62 -4.08 0.40
CA SER A 48 10.74 -3.00 0.85
C SER A 48 9.46 -2.91 0.02
N ARG A 49 9.55 -3.03 -1.31
CA ARG A 49 8.36 -3.08 -2.19
C ARG A 49 7.48 -4.31 -1.95
N ARG A 50 8.05 -5.46 -1.59
CA ARG A 50 7.29 -6.67 -1.24
C ARG A 50 6.62 -6.55 0.13
N ASN A 51 7.31 -5.93 1.09
CA ASN A 51 6.83 -5.76 2.45
C ASN A 51 5.87 -4.58 2.61
N GLN A 52 5.84 -3.64 1.67
CA GLN A 52 4.73 -2.70 1.55
C GLN A 52 3.48 -3.50 1.21
N ALA A 53 2.67 -3.77 2.23
CA ALA A 53 1.33 -4.32 2.07
C ALA A 53 0.57 -3.37 1.13
N LEU A 54 0.38 -3.80 -0.11
CA LEU A 54 -0.49 -3.13 -1.06
C LEU A 54 -1.90 -3.28 -0.52
N THR A 55 -2.38 -2.31 0.25
CA THR A 55 -3.78 -2.25 0.65
C THR A 55 -4.62 -2.14 -0.62
N VAL A 56 -5.26 -3.24 -1.02
CA VAL A 56 -6.06 -3.28 -2.23
C VAL A 56 -7.45 -2.79 -1.88
N ILE A 57 -8.01 -1.93 -2.73
CA ILE A 57 -9.42 -1.53 -2.61
C ILE A 57 -10.27 -2.63 -3.26
N LYS A 58 -11.04 -3.37 -2.46
CA LYS A 58 -12.01 -4.35 -2.92
C LYS A 58 -13.36 -3.67 -3.09
N GLU A 59 -13.86 -3.64 -4.32
CA GLU A 59 -15.19 -3.10 -4.60
C GLU A 59 -16.26 -4.19 -4.45
N MET A 60 -17.34 -3.89 -3.75
CA MET A 60 -18.48 -4.78 -3.59
C MET A 60 -19.78 -4.03 -3.89
N ARG A 61 -20.66 -4.67 -4.66
CA ARG A 61 -21.95 -4.09 -5.05
C ARG A 61 -23.08 -4.82 -4.34
N LEU A 62 -23.96 -4.04 -3.71
CA LEU A 62 -25.17 -4.53 -3.05
C LEU A 62 -26.41 -4.06 -3.81
N ARG A 63 -27.49 -4.83 -3.72
CA ARG A 63 -28.80 -4.44 -4.21
C ARG A 63 -29.67 -4.00 -3.04
N LEU A 64 -30.61 -3.10 -3.30
CA LEU A 64 -31.55 -2.60 -2.29
C LEU A 64 -32.44 -3.71 -1.70
N LYS A 65 -32.88 -4.64 -2.54
CA LYS A 65 -33.67 -5.82 -2.15
C LYS A 65 -32.78 -7.06 -2.09
N ILE A 66 -31.73 -6.99 -1.27
CA ILE A 66 -30.88 -8.15 -1.00
C ILE A 66 -31.63 -9.13 -0.08
N ASP A 67 -31.50 -10.42 -0.38
CA ASP A 67 -32.03 -11.48 0.48
C ASP A 67 -31.20 -11.57 1.78
N PRO A 68 -31.79 -11.90 2.94
CA PRO A 68 -31.04 -12.04 4.19
C PRO A 68 -29.84 -13.00 4.10
N HIS A 69 -29.96 -14.11 3.37
CA HIS A 69 -28.87 -15.08 3.21
C HIS A 69 -27.72 -14.53 2.34
N ASP A 70 -28.06 -13.81 1.27
CA ASP A 70 -27.06 -13.13 0.43
C ASP A 70 -26.37 -11.99 1.20
N TYR A 71 -27.11 -11.26 2.03
CA TYR A 71 -26.55 -10.23 2.89
C TYR A 71 -25.48 -10.79 3.84
N GLU A 72 -25.77 -11.88 4.55
CA GLU A 72 -24.81 -12.52 5.46
C GLU A 72 -23.55 -13.00 4.72
N THR A 73 -23.71 -13.56 3.52
CA THR A 73 -22.57 -13.98 2.69
C THR A 73 -21.69 -12.78 2.31
N LYS A 74 -22.31 -11.66 1.91
CA LYS A 74 -21.61 -10.43 1.55
C LYS A 74 -20.93 -9.79 2.77
N LYS A 75 -21.59 -9.77 3.92
CA LYS A 75 -21.01 -9.33 5.20
C LYS A 75 -19.76 -10.15 5.52
N GLY A 76 -19.84 -11.48 5.48
CA GLY A 76 -18.68 -12.35 5.71
C GLY A 76 -17.49 -12.07 4.77
N HIS A 77 -17.75 -11.72 3.51
CA HIS A 77 -16.69 -11.27 2.60
C HIS A 77 -16.06 -9.94 3.03
N VAL A 78 -16.87 -8.96 3.43
CA VAL A 78 -16.37 -7.66 3.94
C VAL A 78 -15.50 -7.90 5.17
N GLU A 79 -15.95 -8.70 6.13
CA GLU A 79 -15.17 -9.03 7.32
C GLU A 79 -13.84 -9.70 6.97
N ARG A 80 -13.84 -10.62 5.99
CA ARG A 80 -12.63 -11.29 5.53
C ARG A 80 -11.64 -10.31 4.88
N PHE A 81 -12.13 -9.36 4.09
CA PHE A 81 -11.28 -8.34 3.46
C PHE A 81 -10.70 -7.38 4.51
N LEU A 82 -11.51 -6.92 5.45
CA LEU A 82 -11.05 -6.08 6.56
C LEU A 82 -10.00 -6.79 7.42
N LYS A 83 -10.22 -8.07 7.76
CA LYS A 83 -9.23 -8.91 8.48
C LYS A 83 -7.93 -9.12 7.69
N SER A 84 -7.99 -9.06 6.36
CA SER A 84 -6.81 -9.16 5.49
C SER A 84 -6.05 -7.82 5.36
N GLY A 85 -6.57 -6.72 5.94
CA GLY A 85 -6.00 -5.38 5.82
C GLY A 85 -6.33 -4.68 4.51
N ASP A 86 -7.30 -5.19 3.75
CA ASP A 86 -7.80 -4.56 2.53
C ASP A 86 -8.85 -3.48 2.85
N LYS A 87 -8.90 -2.44 2.01
CA LYS A 87 -9.99 -1.45 2.07
C LYS A 87 -11.17 -1.95 1.26
N VAL A 88 -12.39 -1.79 1.78
CA VAL A 88 -13.60 -2.24 1.08
C VAL A 88 -14.45 -1.03 0.69
N LYS A 89 -14.79 -0.94 -0.60
CA LYS A 89 -15.69 0.07 -1.13
C LYS A 89 -17.02 -0.58 -1.47
N ILE A 90 -18.08 -0.17 -0.79
CA ILE A 90 -19.41 -0.76 -0.94
C ILE A 90 -20.31 0.21 -1.68
N THR A 91 -20.89 -0.25 -2.78
CA THR A 91 -21.79 0.55 -3.62
C THR A 91 -23.16 -0.11 -3.69
N VAL A 92 -24.21 0.64 -3.35
CA VAL A 92 -25.59 0.19 -3.55
C VAL A 92 -26.03 0.52 -4.97
N MET A 93 -26.41 -0.49 -5.73
CA MET A 93 -26.99 -0.31 -7.07
C MET A 93 -28.51 -0.12 -6.96
N PHE A 94 -28.99 1.03 -7.42
CA PHE A 94 -30.41 1.32 -7.58
C PHE A 94 -30.87 0.86 -8.97
N ARG A 95 -32.05 0.24 -9.07
CA ARG A 95 -32.63 -0.13 -10.37
C ARG A 95 -34.02 0.49 -10.56
N GLY A 96 -34.21 1.19 -11.67
CA GLY A 96 -35.51 1.77 -12.05
C GLY A 96 -36.01 2.82 -11.05
N ARG A 97 -37.26 2.68 -10.60
CA ARG A 97 -37.94 3.66 -9.72
C ARG A 97 -37.32 3.79 -8.33
N GLU A 98 -36.37 2.91 -7.98
CA GLU A 98 -35.66 2.92 -6.69
C GLU A 98 -34.69 4.11 -6.54
N GLN A 99 -34.29 4.77 -7.63
CA GLN A 99 -33.51 6.01 -7.56
C GLN A 99 -34.20 7.14 -6.79
N SER A 100 -35.54 7.09 -6.68
CA SER A 100 -36.32 8.06 -5.92
C SER A 100 -36.21 7.89 -4.39
N ARG A 101 -35.59 6.80 -3.91
CA ARG A 101 -35.47 6.48 -2.46
C ARG A 101 -34.02 6.16 -2.07
N PRO A 102 -33.10 7.14 -2.14
CA PRO A 102 -31.71 6.96 -1.72
C PRO A 102 -31.58 6.62 -0.23
N GLU A 103 -32.53 7.07 0.60
CA GLU A 103 -32.56 6.83 2.05
C GLU A 103 -32.51 5.33 2.41
N MET A 104 -33.16 4.48 1.61
CA MET A 104 -33.18 3.04 1.85
C MET A 104 -31.81 2.40 1.60
N GLY A 105 -31.08 2.89 0.60
CA GLY A 105 -29.70 2.46 0.33
C GLY A 105 -28.75 2.94 1.43
N TYR A 106 -28.94 4.17 1.92
CA TYR A 106 -28.17 4.72 3.03
C TYR A 106 -28.37 3.92 4.33
N ARG A 107 -29.61 3.55 4.67
CA ARG A 107 -29.89 2.68 5.83
C ARG A 107 -29.22 1.32 5.72
N LEU A 108 -29.17 0.73 4.52
CA LEU A 108 -28.49 -0.54 4.30
C LEU A 108 -26.97 -0.41 4.54
N LEU A 109 -26.37 0.68 4.06
CA LEU A 109 -24.96 0.97 4.27
C LEU A 109 -24.65 1.23 5.75
N GLN A 110 -25.50 2.01 6.44
CA GLN A 110 -25.36 2.25 7.88
C GLN A 110 -25.47 0.95 8.70
N ARG A 111 -26.43 0.08 8.36
CA ARG A 111 -26.56 -1.23 9.02
C ARG A 111 -25.29 -2.05 8.84
N LEU A 112 -24.78 -2.14 7.61
CA LEU A 112 -23.56 -2.88 7.34
C LEU A 112 -22.34 -2.28 8.04
N ALA A 113 -22.25 -0.94 8.11
CA ALA A 113 -21.20 -0.24 8.84
C ALA A 113 -21.25 -0.55 10.34
N ALA A 114 -22.44 -0.60 10.94
CA ALA A 114 -22.61 -0.99 12.34
C ALA A 114 -22.23 -2.47 12.56
N ASP A 115 -22.62 -3.35 11.64
CA ASP A 115 -22.33 -4.79 11.71
C ASP A 115 -20.83 -5.10 11.62
N VAL A 116 -20.03 -4.24 10.98
CA VAL A 116 -18.56 -4.41 10.83
C VAL A 116 -17.74 -3.44 11.66
N ALA A 117 -18.38 -2.67 12.55
CA ALA A 117 -17.73 -1.63 13.37
C ALA A 117 -16.61 -2.18 14.27
N GLU A 118 -16.67 -3.46 14.63
CA GLU A 118 -15.61 -4.12 15.42
C GLU A 118 -14.34 -4.42 14.60
N LEU A 119 -14.45 -4.47 13.27
CA LEU A 119 -13.36 -4.87 12.36
C LEU A 119 -12.78 -3.71 11.56
N GLY A 120 -13.45 -2.56 11.51
CA GLY A 120 -12.99 -1.42 10.74
C GLY A 120 -13.74 -0.13 11.02
N VAL A 121 -13.16 0.98 10.58
CA VAL A 121 -13.73 2.33 10.69
C VAL A 121 -14.10 2.82 9.30
N VAL A 122 -15.24 3.50 9.17
CA VAL A 122 -15.68 4.11 7.91
C VAL A 122 -14.81 5.33 7.59
N GLU A 123 -14.03 5.28 6.50
CA GLU A 123 -13.14 6.38 6.08
C GLU A 123 -13.84 7.47 5.25
N SER A 124 -14.93 7.15 4.54
CA SER A 124 -15.57 8.10 3.61
C SER A 124 -17.08 7.92 3.54
N ASN A 125 -17.82 9.02 3.72
CA ASN A 125 -19.29 9.13 3.62
C ASN A 125 -19.69 9.73 2.27
#